data_AF-A0A2G9NE58-F1
#
_entry.id   AF-A0A2G9NE58-F1
#
_cell.length_a   1.000
_cell.length_b   1.000
_cell.length_c   1.000
_cell.angle_alpha   90.00
_cell.angle_beta   90.00
_cell.angle_gamma   90.00
#
_symmetry.space_group_name_H-M   'P 1'
#
loop_
_entity.id
_entity.type
_entity.pdbx_description
1 polymer ?
#
loop_
_entity_poly.entity_id
_entity_poly.type
_entity_poly.pdbx_seq_one_letter_code
_entity_poly.pdbx_strand_id
1 'polypeptide(L)'
;MRGEESQNIVWLDLQKVKLLGYEDGHSDKVLDSLVRGIENGNSFPPVPVFKLDEKTYALHSGKKVSLKYSGRVFNHVDGGHHRSLAHFIAQANLKCEIIDEIPDMIGLIPIDKMTIVDDAGEYQKRKAAFPEYY
;
A
#
# COMPACT_ATOMS: atom_id res chain seq x y z
N MET A 1 -27.18 -11.95 4.30
CA MET A 1 -26.96 -10.66 4.98
C MET A 1 -26.10 -9.83 4.05
N ARG A 2 -26.60 -8.67 3.59
CA ARG A 2 -25.89 -7.78 2.67
C ARG A 2 -24.78 -7.07 3.45
N GLY A 3 -23.55 -7.21 3.00
CA GLY A 3 -22.38 -6.57 3.61
C GLY A 3 -22.55 -5.05 3.56
N GLU A 4 -22.30 -4.41 4.68
CA GLU A 4 -22.29 -2.95 4.81
C GLU A 4 -21.23 -2.40 3.84
N GLU A 5 -21.67 -1.62 2.85
CA GLU A 5 -20.77 -0.88 1.97
C GLU A 5 -19.97 0.12 2.80
N SER A 6 -18.66 -0.02 2.75
CA SER A 6 -17.65 0.74 3.49
C SER A 6 -17.78 2.24 3.22
N GLN A 7 -18.47 2.98 4.08
CA GLN A 7 -18.65 4.44 3.97
C GLN A 7 -17.34 5.26 4.18
N ASN A 8 -16.18 4.59 4.30
CA ASN A 8 -14.89 5.21 4.63
C ASN A 8 -13.84 5.12 3.51
N ILE A 9 -14.24 4.92 2.25
CA ILE A 9 -13.28 4.91 1.13
C ILE A 9 -13.00 6.33 0.62
N VAL A 10 -11.72 6.67 0.48
CA VAL A 10 -11.26 7.94 -0.10
C VAL A 10 -10.19 7.69 -1.17
N TRP A 11 -10.07 8.63 -2.11
CA TRP A 11 -9.02 8.62 -3.12
C TRP A 11 -8.03 9.75 -2.81
N LEU A 12 -6.80 9.38 -2.46
CA LEU A 12 -5.76 10.33 -2.08
C LEU A 12 -4.86 10.65 -3.27
N ASP A 13 -4.74 11.94 -3.59
CA ASP A 13 -3.71 12.45 -4.49
C ASP A 13 -2.42 12.68 -3.67
N LEU A 14 -1.49 11.72 -3.77
CA LEU A 14 -0.24 11.74 -2.98
C LEU A 14 0.72 12.86 -3.40
N GLN A 15 0.40 13.64 -4.44
CA GLN A 15 1.14 14.88 -4.79
C GLN A 15 0.60 16.10 -4.02
N LYS A 16 -0.58 15.99 -3.40
CA LYS A 16 -1.26 17.09 -2.68
C LYS A 16 -1.42 16.86 -1.18
N VAL A 17 -1.35 15.61 -0.74
CA VAL A 17 -1.47 15.22 0.66
C VAL A 17 -0.19 14.56 1.15
N LYS A 18 0.04 14.61 2.46
CA LYS A 18 1.14 13.92 3.11
C LYS A 18 0.66 12.56 3.61
N LEU A 19 1.28 11.49 3.14
CA LEU A 19 1.09 10.14 3.67
C LEU A 19 2.35 9.70 4.40
N LEU A 20 2.18 9.15 5.60
CA LEU A 20 3.26 8.68 6.46
C LEU A 20 3.22 7.14 6.56
N GLY A 21 4.37 6.47 6.51
CA GLY A 21 4.51 5.06 6.81
C GLY A 21 5.57 4.82 7.89
N TYR A 22 5.98 3.58 8.09
CA TYR A 22 6.90 3.16 9.17
C TYR A 22 8.02 2.22 8.70
N GLU A 23 8.06 1.89 7.40
CA GLU A 23 9.14 1.12 6.79
C GLU A 23 10.01 2.06 5.96
N ASP A 24 11.33 1.85 5.99
CA ASP A 24 12.29 2.73 5.31
C ASP A 24 12.76 2.14 3.96
N GLY A 25 12.85 0.80 3.84
CA GLY A 25 13.41 0.14 2.65
C GLY A 25 12.37 -0.60 1.81
N HIS A 26 12.29 -0.26 0.52
CA HIS A 26 11.40 -0.91 -0.45
C HIS A 26 12.16 -1.47 -1.66
N SER A 27 11.79 -2.69 -2.07
CA SER A 27 12.37 -3.38 -3.22
C SER A 27 12.04 -2.66 -4.54
N ASP A 28 13.06 -2.33 -5.32
CA ASP A 28 12.92 -1.72 -6.65
C ASP A 28 12.04 -2.55 -7.60
N LYS A 29 12.21 -3.86 -7.60
CA LYS A 29 11.47 -4.80 -8.48
C LYS A 29 10.01 -4.92 -8.13
N VAL A 30 9.68 -4.91 -6.83
CA VAL A 30 8.27 -4.91 -6.38
C VAL A 30 7.60 -3.61 -6.81
N LEU A 31 8.28 -2.48 -6.64
CA LEU A 31 7.78 -1.17 -7.07
C LEU A 31 7.58 -1.11 -8.59
N ASP A 32 8.55 -1.55 -9.40
CA ASP A 32 8.42 -1.58 -10.87
C ASP A 32 7.19 -2.40 -11.32
N SER A 33 6.98 -3.57 -10.71
CA SER A 33 5.81 -4.42 -11.00
C SER A 33 4.48 -3.72 -10.66
N LEU A 34 4.41 -3.04 -9.50
CA LEU A 34 3.22 -2.32 -9.07
C LEU A 34 2.94 -1.10 -9.95
N VAL A 35 3.97 -0.29 -10.25
CA VAL A 35 3.87 0.89 -11.12
C VAL A 35 3.32 0.50 -12.49
N ARG A 36 3.89 -0.54 -13.13
CA ARG A 36 3.37 -1.05 -14.40
C ARG A 36 1.91 -1.51 -14.28
N GLY A 37 1.54 -2.13 -13.16
CA GLY A 37 0.16 -2.52 -12.90
C GLY A 37 -0.78 -1.31 -12.89
N ILE A 38 -0.40 -0.24 -12.18
CA ILE A 38 -1.14 1.01 -12.08
C ILE A 38 -1.29 1.67 -13.45
N GLU A 39 -0.20 1.78 -14.21
CA GLU A 39 -0.20 2.38 -15.55
C GLU A 39 -1.08 1.63 -16.55
N ASN A 40 -1.21 0.31 -16.40
CA ASN A 40 -2.11 -0.53 -17.19
C ASN A 40 -3.58 -0.47 -16.71
N GLY A 41 -3.90 0.33 -15.70
CA GLY A 41 -5.25 0.49 -15.17
C GLY A 41 -5.71 -0.64 -14.24
N ASN A 42 -4.79 -1.41 -13.66
CA ASN A 42 -5.15 -2.42 -12.68
C ASN A 42 -5.73 -1.76 -11.42
N SER A 43 -6.79 -2.38 -10.88
CA SER A 43 -7.37 -1.97 -9.60
C SER A 43 -6.65 -2.68 -8.46
N PHE A 44 -6.33 -1.93 -7.40
CA PHE A 44 -5.75 -2.47 -6.18
C PHE A 44 -6.75 -2.36 -5.03
N PRO A 45 -6.68 -3.25 -4.02
CA PRO A 45 -7.46 -3.12 -2.81
C PRO A 45 -7.17 -1.77 -2.11
N PRO A 46 -8.12 -1.21 -1.36
CA PRO A 46 -7.86 -0.03 -0.55
C PRO A 46 -6.66 -0.24 0.39
N VAL A 47 -5.88 0.81 0.60
CA VAL A 47 -4.85 0.87 1.64
C VAL A 47 -5.48 1.42 2.93
N PRO A 48 -5.39 0.70 4.06
CA PRO A 48 -5.93 1.20 5.32
C PRO A 48 -5.07 2.36 5.84
N VAL A 49 -5.71 3.48 6.16
CA VAL A 49 -5.05 4.70 6.63
C VAL A 49 -5.78 5.31 7.81
N PHE A 50 -5.02 5.95 8.68
CA PHE A 50 -5.51 6.91 9.65
C PHE A 50 -5.56 8.30 9.03
N LYS A 51 -6.63 9.03 9.27
CA LYS A 51 -6.70 10.46 8.97
C LYS A 51 -6.23 11.24 10.20
N LEU A 52 -5.13 11.98 10.07
CA LEU A 52 -4.57 12.77 11.18
C LEU A 52 -5.11 14.21 11.16
N ASP A 53 -5.21 14.80 9.97
CA ASP A 53 -5.81 16.11 9.72
C ASP A 53 -6.38 16.17 8.28
N GLU A 54 -6.69 17.36 7.77
CA GLU A 54 -7.25 17.54 6.41
C GLU A 54 -6.31 17.14 5.28
N LYS A 55 -4.98 17.21 5.49
CA LYS A 55 -3.95 16.98 4.46
C LYS A 55 -2.94 15.91 4.86
N THR A 56 -3.03 15.35 6.05
CA THR A 56 -2.07 14.37 6.56
C THR A 56 -2.75 13.06 6.94
N TYR A 57 -2.19 11.97 6.45
CA TYR A 57 -2.62 10.60 6.68
C TYR A 57 -1.43 9.74 7.12
N ALA A 58 -1.71 8.63 7.80
CA ALA A 58 -0.71 7.63 8.17
C ALA A 58 -1.18 6.23 7.77
N LEU A 59 -0.27 5.39 7.28
CA LEU A 59 -0.52 3.99 6.98
C LEU A 59 -0.83 3.22 8.26
N HIS A 60 -1.84 2.36 8.19
CA HIS A 60 -2.20 1.50 9.30
C HIS A 60 -1.21 0.32 9.41
N SER A 61 -0.50 0.22 10.54
CA SER A 61 0.54 -0.79 10.77
C SER A 61 0.03 -2.20 11.08
N GLY A 62 -1.29 -2.41 11.09
CA GLY A 62 -1.88 -3.44 11.96
C GLY A 62 -2.88 -4.42 11.37
N LYS A 63 -2.93 -4.70 10.06
CA LYS A 63 -3.60 -5.94 9.60
C LYS A 63 -2.54 -6.92 9.09
N LYS A 64 -2.38 -8.04 9.82
CA LYS A 64 -1.69 -9.22 9.28
C LYS A 64 -2.43 -9.66 8.02
N VAL A 65 -1.84 -9.42 6.87
CA VAL A 65 -2.31 -9.98 5.62
C VAL A 65 -1.80 -11.41 5.56
N SER A 66 -2.73 -12.36 5.65
CA SER A 66 -2.43 -13.77 5.40
C SER A 66 -2.37 -13.99 3.89
N LEU A 67 -1.16 -13.98 3.32
CA LEU A 67 -0.95 -14.36 1.92
C LEU A 67 -0.86 -15.88 1.84
N LYS A 68 -1.78 -16.52 1.10
CA LYS A 68 -1.73 -17.96 0.86
C LYS A 68 -1.04 -18.23 -0.48
N TYR A 69 0.17 -18.76 -0.46
CA TYR A 69 0.91 -19.12 -1.66
C TYR A 69 1.33 -20.59 -1.62
N SER A 70 0.92 -21.36 -2.62
CA SER A 70 1.22 -22.80 -2.73
C SER A 70 0.87 -23.62 -1.47
N GLY A 71 -0.24 -23.28 -0.81
CA GLY A 71 -0.70 -23.97 0.42
C GLY A 71 -0.04 -23.50 1.72
N ARG A 72 0.95 -22.60 1.67
CA ARG A 72 1.56 -21.97 2.86
C ARG A 72 0.93 -20.62 3.14
N VAL A 73 0.66 -20.33 4.41
CA VAL A 73 0.16 -19.03 4.87
C VAL A 73 1.34 -18.20 5.36
N PHE A 74 1.58 -17.08 4.70
CA PHE A 74 2.55 -16.07 5.09
C PHE A 74 1.79 -14.95 5.79
N ASN A 75 2.06 -14.75 7.08
CA ASN A 75 1.56 -13.59 7.79
C ASN A 75 2.51 -12.43 7.51
N HIS A 76 2.12 -11.54 6.60
CA HIS A 76 2.89 -10.35 6.28
C HIS A 76 2.12 -9.12 6.73
N VAL A 77 2.80 -8.18 7.36
CA VAL A 77 2.22 -6.91 7.78
C VAL A 77 2.54 -5.89 6.69
N ASP A 78 1.92 -6.02 5.52
CA ASP A 78 1.99 -4.96 4.52
C ASP A 78 0.89 -3.94 4.82
N GLY A 79 1.29 -2.86 5.48
CA GLY A 79 0.46 -1.68 5.72
C GLY A 79 0.13 -0.91 4.44
N GLY A 80 0.58 -1.38 3.27
CA GLY A 80 0.36 -0.76 1.97
C GLY A 80 1.49 0.14 1.52
N HIS A 81 2.72 0.01 2.05
CA HIS A 81 3.83 0.92 1.78
C HIS A 81 4.29 0.83 0.33
N HIS A 82 4.53 -0.38 -0.18
CA HIS A 82 4.93 -0.57 -1.58
C HIS A 82 3.86 -0.05 -2.54
N ARG A 83 2.57 -0.26 -2.23
CA ARG A 83 1.46 0.27 -3.04
C ARG A 83 1.40 1.79 -2.98
N SER A 84 1.53 2.36 -1.80
CA SER A 84 1.49 3.81 -1.61
C SER A 84 2.65 4.49 -2.32
N LEU A 85 3.86 3.94 -2.20
CA LEU A 85 5.05 4.43 -2.89
C LEU A 85 4.93 4.25 -4.42
N ALA A 86 4.41 3.13 -4.90
CA ALA A 86 4.16 2.92 -6.33
C ALA A 86 3.14 3.91 -6.90
N HIS A 87 2.04 4.19 -6.18
CA HIS A 87 1.06 5.21 -6.57
C HIS A 87 1.66 6.62 -6.58
N PHE A 88 2.55 6.93 -5.62
CA PHE A 88 3.27 8.20 -5.60
C PHE A 88 4.18 8.33 -6.83
N ILE A 89 4.97 7.30 -7.15
CA ILE A 89 5.86 7.26 -8.33
C ILE A 89 5.07 7.38 -9.63
N ALA A 90 3.97 6.62 -9.76
CA ALA A 90 3.10 6.63 -10.93
C ALA A 90 2.21 7.90 -11.04
N GLN A 91 2.29 8.81 -10.07
CA GLN A 91 1.45 10.02 -9.97
C GLN A 91 -0.05 9.70 -10.07
N ALA A 92 -0.47 8.59 -9.47
CA ALA A 92 -1.84 8.07 -9.53
C ALA A 92 -2.52 8.18 -8.16
N ASN A 93 -3.84 8.42 -8.16
CA ASN A 93 -4.62 8.45 -6.92
C ASN A 93 -4.58 7.09 -6.22
N LEU A 94 -4.36 7.11 -4.91
CA LEU A 94 -4.36 5.93 -4.06
C LEU A 94 -5.75 5.71 -3.44
N LYS A 95 -6.36 4.55 -3.68
CA LYS A 95 -7.59 4.14 -3.01
C LYS A 95 -7.28 3.78 -1.55
N CYS A 96 -7.91 4.45 -0.61
CA CYS A 96 -7.68 4.26 0.82
C CYS A 96 -8.98 3.96 1.57
N GLU A 97 -8.86 3.23 2.68
CA GLU A 97 -9.94 3.00 3.65
C GLU A 97 -9.55 3.73 4.95
N ILE A 98 -10.39 4.66 5.42
CA ILE A 98 -10.17 5.36 6.68
C ILE A 98 -10.51 4.43 7.84
N ILE A 99 -9.52 4.18 8.68
CA ILE A 99 -9.64 3.43 9.93
C ILE A 99 -9.88 4.42 11.08
N ASP A 100 -10.96 4.20 11.82
CA ASP A 100 -11.33 4.98 12.99
C ASP A 100 -10.76 4.34 14.26
N GLU A 101 -9.43 4.35 14.36
CA GLU A 101 -8.68 3.88 15.53
C GLU A 101 -7.57 4.89 15.86
N ILE A 102 -7.04 4.84 17.09
CA ILE A 102 -5.96 5.75 17.51
C ILE A 102 -4.64 5.18 16.97
N PRO A 103 -3.92 5.92 16.09
CA PRO A 103 -2.67 5.43 15.53
C PRO A 103 -1.55 5.38 16.57
N ASP A 104 -0.70 4.35 16.47
CA ASP A 104 0.65 4.42 17.04
C ASP A 104 1.51 5.29 16.10
N MET A 105 1.97 6.43 16.61
CA MET A 105 2.60 7.51 15.83
C MET A 105 4.12 7.51 15.89
N ILE A 106 4.74 6.45 16.42
CA ILE A 106 6.19 6.41 16.65
C ILE A 106 6.92 6.02 15.36
N GLY A 107 7.94 6.82 14.99
CA GLY A 107 8.87 6.47 13.91
C GLY A 107 8.33 6.63 12.49
N LEU A 108 7.32 7.48 12.30
CA LEU A 108 6.70 7.67 10.99
C LEU A 108 7.58 8.44 10.00
N ILE A 109 7.68 7.91 8.77
CA ILE A 109 8.46 8.44 7.65
C ILE A 109 7.50 8.84 6.52
N PRO A 110 7.60 10.05 5.96
CA PRO A 110 6.84 10.42 4.76
C PRO A 110 7.14 9.49 3.58
N ILE A 111 6.11 9.08 2.83
CA ILE A 111 6.27 8.14 1.70
C ILE A 111 7.25 8.69 0.64
N ASP A 112 7.26 10.00 0.41
CA ASP A 112 8.17 10.68 -0.53
C ASP A 112 9.63 10.73 -0.06
N LYS A 113 9.91 10.25 1.16
CA LYS A 113 11.25 10.18 1.76
C LYS A 113 11.73 8.75 1.98
N MET A 114 10.95 7.75 1.62
CA MET A 114 11.33 6.35 1.78
C MET A 114 12.44 5.94 0.80
N THR A 115 13.29 5.02 1.24
CA THR A 115 14.45 4.56 0.49
C THR A 115 14.07 3.38 -0.42
N ILE A 116 14.45 3.47 -1.69
CA ILE A 116 14.36 2.36 -2.64
C ILE A 116 15.68 1.60 -2.62
N VAL A 117 15.62 0.28 -2.41
CA VAL A 117 16.78 -0.60 -2.31
C VAL A 117 16.85 -1.49 -3.56
N ASP A 118 18.04 -1.57 -4.16
CA ASP A 118 18.33 -2.44 -5.30
C ASP A 118 18.49 -3.90 -4.83
N ASP A 119 17.60 -4.78 -5.31
CA ASP A 119 17.72 -6.21 -5.08
C ASP A 119 18.66 -6.83 -6.13
N ALA A 120 19.97 -6.74 -5.89
CA ALA A 120 20.99 -7.42 -6.67
C ALA A 120 20.94 -8.95 -6.48
N GLY A 121 19.95 -9.62 -7.07
CA GLY A 121 20.24 -10.84 -7.84
C GLY A 121 19.52 -12.14 -7.54
N GLU A 122 18.21 -12.19 -7.21
CA GLU A 122 17.28 -13.20 -7.80
C GLU A 122 15.84 -13.11 -7.24
N TYR A 123 14.88 -12.70 -8.08
CA TYR A 123 13.47 -13.08 -7.90
C TYR A 123 12.84 -13.43 -9.26
N GLN A 124 12.41 -14.69 -9.37
CA GLN A 124 11.82 -15.30 -10.56
C GLN A 124 10.47 -14.66 -10.91
N LYS A 125 10.27 -14.36 -12.20
CA LYS A 125 8.96 -14.04 -12.79
C LYS A 125 7.93 -15.06 -12.33
N ARG A 126 6.94 -14.64 -11.55
CA ARG A 126 5.69 -15.38 -11.38
C ARG A 126 4.53 -14.41 -11.56
N LYS A 127 3.57 -14.86 -12.38
CA LYS A 127 2.22 -14.36 -12.68
C LYS A 127 1.75 -13.16 -11.86
N ALA A 128 1.06 -12.22 -12.54
CA ALA A 128 0.29 -11.11 -11.97
C ALA A 128 0.02 -11.31 -10.47
N ALA A 129 0.52 -10.41 -9.63
CA ALA A 129 0.36 -10.53 -8.18
C ALA A 129 -1.12 -10.61 -7.74
N PHE A 130 -2.05 -10.29 -8.65
CA PHE A 130 -3.49 -10.24 -8.44
C PHE A 130 -4.27 -10.81 -9.65
N PRO A 131 -4.26 -12.12 -9.95
CA PRO A 131 -5.02 -12.68 -11.06
C PRO A 131 -6.52 -12.85 -10.76
N GLU A 132 -6.94 -12.72 -9.49
CA GLU A 132 -8.30 -13.06 -9.02
C GLU A 132 -8.98 -11.95 -8.21
N TYR A 133 -8.55 -10.70 -8.32
CA TYR A 133 -9.30 -9.60 -7.72
C TYR A 133 -10.45 -9.18 -8.67
N TYR A 134 -11.64 -9.74 -8.41
CA TYR A 134 -12.93 -9.33 -8.96
C TYR A 134 -13.57 -8.23 -8.11
#